data_AF-A0A6H9YPD5-F1
#
_entry.id   AF-A0A6H9YPD5-F1
#
_cell.length_a   1.000
_cell.length_b   1.000
_cell.length_c   1.000
_cell.angle_alpha   90.00
_cell.angle_beta   90.00
_cell.angle_gamma   90.00
#
_symmetry.space_group_name_H-M   'P 1'
#
loop_
_entity.id
_entity.type
_entity.pdbx_description
1 polymer ?
#
loop_
_entity_poly.entity_id
_entity_poly.type
_entity_poly.pdbx_seq_one_letter_code
_entity_poly.pdbx_strand_id
1 'polypeptide(L)'
;MASRRVRLPGADEIFRPTAPKPPGKATAPAAPATAPAAPATAPAAAPVPAQTVLPAQTALPVPAPATVPVAARRPTGRQRHDSKITVYVSAGELLDLERLRLTLRAEHALSVDRGRIVREAVAAILADFEARGERSTLVRRLRDGEG
;
A
#
# COMPACT_ATOMS: atom_id res chain seq x y z
N MET A 1 19.86 -12.82 -45.58
CA MET A 1 18.96 -11.66 -45.37
C MET A 1 19.14 -11.18 -43.93
N ALA A 2 19.92 -10.12 -43.70
CA ALA A 2 20.27 -9.67 -42.35
C ALA A 2 19.10 -8.89 -41.71
N SER A 3 18.71 -9.28 -40.50
CA SER A 3 17.59 -8.67 -39.77
C SER A 3 17.97 -7.30 -39.21
N ARG A 4 17.30 -6.24 -39.67
CA ARG A 4 17.49 -4.88 -39.17
C ARG A 4 16.76 -4.72 -37.84
N ARG A 5 17.51 -4.60 -36.74
CA ARG A 5 16.96 -4.30 -35.42
C ARG A 5 16.57 -2.81 -35.38
N VAL A 6 15.27 -2.55 -35.30
CA VAL A 6 14.75 -1.20 -35.02
C VAL A 6 15.12 -0.84 -33.59
N ARG A 7 15.76 0.31 -33.39
CA ARG A 7 16.02 0.86 -32.06
C ARG A 7 14.86 1.75 -31.64
N LEU A 8 14.36 1.53 -30.44
CA LEU A 8 13.38 2.40 -29.79
C LEU A 8 14.10 3.55 -29.08
N PRO A 9 13.51 4.76 -29.04
CA PRO A 9 14.09 5.90 -28.34
C PRO A 9 14.21 5.59 -26.84
N GLY A 10 15.34 6.01 -26.25
CA GLY A 10 15.62 5.81 -24.82
C GLY A 10 14.75 6.69 -23.94
N ALA A 11 14.56 6.30 -22.67
CA ALA A 11 13.77 7.08 -21.71
C ALA A 11 14.29 8.52 -21.53
N ASP A 12 15.61 8.72 -21.67
CA ASP A 12 16.25 10.04 -21.64
C ASP A 12 15.84 10.97 -22.78
N GLU A 13 15.29 10.44 -23.87
CA GLU A 13 14.74 11.23 -24.98
C GLU A 13 13.29 11.64 -24.73
N ILE A 14 12.52 10.79 -24.03
CA ILE A 14 11.09 11.00 -23.77
C ILE A 14 10.89 11.97 -22.59
N PHE A 15 11.80 11.98 -21.63
CA PHE A 15 11.68 12.76 -20.39
C PHE A 15 12.74 13.86 -20.26
N ARG A 16 13.11 14.54 -21.36
CA ARG A 16 14.08 15.67 -21.29
C ARG A 16 13.51 16.86 -20.51
N PRO A 17 14.10 17.24 -19.37
CA PRO A 17 13.82 18.51 -18.71
C PRO A 17 14.51 19.64 -19.48
N THR A 18 13.81 20.74 -19.77
CA THR A 18 14.31 21.91 -20.53
C THR A 18 15.32 22.79 -19.78
N ALA A 19 15.97 22.29 -18.72
CA ALA A 19 16.96 23.03 -17.95
C ALA A 19 18.40 22.67 -18.39
N PRO A 20 19.32 23.65 -18.50
CA PRO A 20 20.71 23.37 -18.84
C PRO A 20 21.39 22.51 -17.75
N LYS A 21 22.03 21.43 -18.19
CA LYS A 21 22.70 20.41 -17.37
C LYS A 21 24.09 20.90 -16.90
N PRO A 22 24.40 20.95 -15.59
CA PRO A 22 25.77 21.13 -15.11
C PRO A 22 26.60 19.83 -15.31
N PRO A 23 27.92 19.94 -15.53
CA PRO A 23 28.79 18.79 -15.78
C PRO A 23 28.91 17.88 -14.55
N GLY A 24 28.93 16.58 -14.85
CA GLY A 24 28.67 15.51 -13.90
C GLY A 24 29.81 15.18 -12.94
N LYS A 25 29.43 14.43 -11.90
CA LYS A 25 30.33 13.54 -11.17
C LYS A 25 29.84 12.11 -11.37
N ALA A 26 30.73 11.31 -11.92
CA ALA A 26 30.65 9.87 -11.91
C ALA A 26 30.84 9.34 -10.49
N THR A 27 30.04 8.37 -10.09
CA THR A 27 30.49 7.25 -9.24
C THR A 27 29.54 6.08 -9.40
N ALA A 28 30.14 4.90 -9.54
CA ALA A 28 29.55 3.60 -9.82
C ALA A 28 28.93 2.96 -8.55
N PRO A 29 28.31 1.76 -8.63
CA PRO A 29 27.22 1.32 -7.77
C PRO A 29 27.69 0.57 -6.50
N ALA A 30 26.86 0.60 -5.45
CA ALA A 30 26.95 -0.32 -4.32
C ALA A 30 25.64 -1.12 -4.19
N ALA A 31 25.79 -2.43 -4.08
CA ALA A 31 24.76 -3.46 -3.98
C ALA A 31 24.00 -3.41 -2.62
N PRO A 32 22.88 -4.16 -2.46
CA PRO A 32 21.87 -3.91 -1.44
C PRO A 32 22.23 -4.53 -0.09
N ALA A 33 22.06 -3.75 0.99
CA ALA A 33 22.11 -4.23 2.37
C ALA A 33 20.69 -4.23 2.97
N THR A 34 20.22 -5.44 3.26
CA THR A 34 19.44 -5.91 4.41
C THR A 34 18.59 -4.89 5.21
N ALA A 35 17.28 -5.14 5.26
CA ALA A 35 16.29 -4.54 6.17
C ALA A 35 16.45 -5.04 7.64
N PRO A 36 15.60 -4.66 8.62
CA PRO A 36 14.88 -3.39 8.89
C PRO A 36 15.19 -2.82 10.30
N ALA A 37 15.23 -1.50 10.47
CA ALA A 37 15.23 -0.87 11.80
C ALA A 37 13.84 -0.31 12.13
N ALA A 38 13.30 -0.75 13.27
CA ALA A 38 12.03 -0.34 13.86
C ALA A 38 12.08 1.10 14.43
N PRO A 39 10.92 1.73 14.71
CA PRO A 39 10.79 3.18 14.82
C PRO A 39 11.06 3.70 16.24
N ALA A 40 11.87 4.75 16.34
CA ALA A 40 12.01 5.55 17.55
C ALA A 40 11.01 6.72 17.54
N THR A 41 10.02 6.60 18.42
CA THR A 41 9.49 7.63 19.33
C THR A 41 9.51 9.11 18.88
N ALA A 42 8.32 9.67 18.62
CA ALA A 42 8.02 11.08 18.82
C ALA A 42 7.83 11.34 20.32
N PRO A 43 8.21 12.50 20.89
CA PRO A 43 7.38 13.71 20.73
C PRO A 43 8.17 15.04 20.78
N ALA A 44 7.71 16.07 20.06
CA ALA A 44 7.96 17.45 20.46
C ALA A 44 7.01 18.39 19.72
N ALA A 45 6.12 18.99 20.50
CA ALA A 45 5.27 20.10 20.12
C ALA A 45 6.06 21.42 20.14
N ALA A 46 5.43 22.43 19.52
CA ALA A 46 5.63 23.89 19.61
C ALA A 46 6.30 24.56 18.39
N PRO A 47 6.02 25.86 18.13
CA PRO A 47 4.75 26.57 18.22
C PRO A 47 4.39 27.29 16.89
N VAL A 48 3.11 27.62 16.73
CA VAL A 48 2.61 28.53 15.68
C VAL A 48 3.00 29.98 16.03
N PRO A 49 3.63 30.77 15.14
CA PRO A 49 3.73 32.20 15.33
C PRO A 49 2.44 32.90 14.93
N ALA A 50 2.18 33.95 15.68
CA ALA A 50 0.94 34.70 15.79
C ALA A 50 0.53 35.48 14.54
N GLN A 51 -0.75 35.82 14.59
CA GLN A 51 -1.55 36.61 13.67
C GLN A 51 -0.91 37.98 13.39
N THR A 52 -0.81 38.33 12.11
CA THR A 52 -0.74 39.72 11.67
C THR A 52 -2.14 40.12 11.19
N VAL A 53 -2.82 40.93 12.00
CA VAL A 53 -4.02 41.67 11.61
C VAL A 53 -3.61 42.96 10.91
N LEU A 54 -4.15 43.23 9.73
CA LEU A 54 -4.30 44.57 9.10
C LEU A 54 -5.44 44.50 8.04
N PRO A 55 -6.02 45.63 7.58
CA PRO A 55 -7.42 45.96 7.80
C PRO A 55 -8.39 45.61 6.66
N ALA A 56 -9.68 45.77 6.98
CA ALA A 56 -10.85 45.60 6.13
C ALA A 56 -10.73 46.23 4.74
N GLN A 57 -10.95 45.41 3.71
CA GLN A 57 -11.36 45.86 2.39
C GLN A 57 -12.67 45.17 2.05
N THR A 58 -13.71 45.99 1.86
CA THR A 58 -15.04 45.58 1.40
C THR A 58 -14.92 44.99 -0.01
N ALA A 59 -14.98 43.66 -0.11
CA ALA A 59 -15.08 42.95 -1.38
C ALA A 59 -16.45 42.24 -1.45
N LEU A 60 -17.12 42.43 -2.58
CA LEU A 60 -18.43 41.89 -2.94
C LEU A 60 -18.46 40.36 -2.82
N PRO A 61 -19.60 39.74 -2.45
CA PRO A 61 -19.67 38.28 -2.28
C PRO A 61 -19.65 37.59 -3.64
N VAL A 62 -18.51 36.97 -3.98
CA VAL A 62 -18.42 35.97 -5.05
C VAL A 62 -18.86 34.62 -4.44
N PRO A 63 -19.81 33.87 -5.03
CA PRO A 63 -20.18 32.57 -4.51
C PRO A 63 -19.00 31.61 -4.67
N ALA A 64 -18.43 31.19 -3.54
CA ALA A 64 -17.40 30.16 -3.49
C ALA A 64 -17.98 28.81 -3.98
N PRO A 65 -17.23 28.00 -4.73
CA PRO A 65 -17.66 26.65 -5.06
C PRO A 65 -17.81 25.84 -3.77
N ALA A 66 -19.00 25.26 -3.59
CA ALA A 66 -19.30 24.39 -2.47
C ALA A 66 -18.28 23.25 -2.42
N THR A 67 -17.43 23.26 -1.39
CA THR A 67 -16.54 22.16 -1.08
C THR A 67 -17.38 20.99 -0.60
N VAL A 68 -17.60 20.01 -1.48
CA VAL A 68 -18.14 18.70 -1.07
C VAL A 68 -17.25 18.13 0.03
N PRO A 69 -17.76 17.87 1.24
CA PRO A 69 -16.98 17.22 2.27
C PRO A 69 -16.71 15.80 1.80
N VAL A 70 -15.48 15.53 1.37
CA VAL A 70 -14.99 14.15 1.23
C VAL A 70 -15.04 13.59 2.64
N ALA A 71 -16.07 12.79 2.94
CA ALA A 71 -16.21 12.09 4.20
C ALA A 71 -14.88 11.39 4.49
N ALA A 72 -14.16 11.88 5.51
CA ALA A 72 -12.90 11.32 5.93
C ALA A 72 -13.15 9.85 6.24
N ARG A 73 -12.67 8.96 5.35
CA ARG A 73 -12.79 7.52 5.55
C ARG A 73 -12.21 7.20 6.91
N ARG A 74 -13.09 6.77 7.82
CA ARG A 74 -12.71 6.31 9.16
C ARG A 74 -11.61 5.27 8.99
N PRO A 75 -10.39 5.49 9.49
CA PRO A 75 -9.31 4.52 9.34
C PRO A 75 -9.72 3.27 10.12
N THR A 76 -10.12 2.23 9.41
CA THR A 76 -10.57 0.99 10.02
C THR A 76 -9.39 0.31 10.70
N GLY A 77 -9.46 0.19 12.02
CA GLY A 77 -8.94 -0.94 12.79
C GLY A 77 -7.52 -1.38 12.47
N ARG A 78 -6.51 -0.54 12.77
CA ARG A 78 -5.14 -1.04 12.91
C ARG A 78 -5.03 -1.80 14.22
N GLN A 79 -5.43 -3.07 14.22
CA GLN A 79 -5.18 -3.97 15.34
C GLN A 79 -3.67 -4.12 15.51
N ARG A 80 -3.18 -3.93 16.74
CA ARG A 80 -1.77 -4.17 17.07
C ARG A 80 -1.56 -5.68 17.15
N HIS A 81 -0.58 -6.17 16.41
CA HIS A 81 -0.12 -7.55 16.49
C HIS A 81 1.32 -7.52 16.98
N ASP A 82 1.61 -8.30 18.02
CA ASP A 82 2.92 -8.32 18.68
C ASP A 82 3.93 -9.22 17.94
N SER A 83 3.43 -10.08 17.06
CA SER A 83 4.22 -11.06 16.29
C SER A 83 3.86 -11.01 14.81
N LYS A 84 4.85 -11.29 13.94
CA LYS A 84 4.68 -11.34 12.48
C LYS A 84 5.17 -12.68 11.94
N ILE A 85 4.40 -13.24 11.00
CA ILE A 85 4.84 -14.33 10.11
C ILE A 85 5.02 -13.77 8.69
N THR A 86 5.98 -14.31 7.93
CA THR A 86 6.19 -13.95 6.51
C THR A 86 5.82 -15.16 5.66
N VAL A 87 4.95 -14.97 4.68
CA VAL A 87 4.50 -16.03 3.77
C VAL A 87 4.92 -15.65 2.35
N TYR A 88 5.56 -16.59 1.66
CA TYR A 88 5.84 -16.46 0.23
C TYR A 88 4.67 -17.05 -0.55
N VAL A 89 4.20 -16.32 -1.55
CA VAL A 89 3.11 -16.73 -2.43
C VAL A 89 3.55 -16.56 -3.87
N SER A 90 2.99 -17.37 -4.75
CA SER A 90 3.17 -17.21 -6.20
C SER A 90 2.54 -15.91 -6.69
N ALA A 91 2.90 -15.50 -7.91
CA ALA A 91 2.29 -14.34 -8.55
C ALA A 91 0.78 -14.54 -8.78
N GLY A 92 0.35 -15.77 -9.09
CA GLY A 92 -1.07 -16.11 -9.28
C GLY A 92 -1.88 -15.93 -8.00
N GLU A 93 -1.42 -16.50 -6.90
CA GLU A 93 -2.09 -16.38 -5.59
C GLU A 93 -2.16 -14.93 -5.11
N LEU A 94 -1.11 -14.14 -5.36
CA LEU A 94 -1.12 -12.71 -5.03
C LEU A 94 -2.20 -11.96 -5.84
N LEU A 95 -2.33 -12.26 -7.13
CA LEU A 95 -3.38 -11.68 -7.98
C LEU A 95 -4.78 -12.09 -7.51
N ASP A 96 -4.97 -13.35 -7.12
CA ASP A 96 -6.25 -13.82 -6.62
C ASP A 96 -6.63 -13.14 -5.30
N LEU A 97 -5.66 -12.89 -4.41
CA LEU A 97 -5.90 -12.12 -3.19
C LEU A 97 -6.29 -10.66 -3.48
N GLU A 98 -5.71 -10.02 -4.49
CA GLU A 98 -6.09 -8.66 -4.89
C GLU A 98 -7.46 -8.62 -5.58
N ARG A 99 -7.79 -9.63 -6.40
CA ARG A 99 -9.14 -9.80 -6.97
C ARG A 99 -10.18 -9.94 -5.87
N LEU A 100 -9.90 -10.77 -4.85
CA LEU A 100 -10.77 -10.91 -3.69
C LEU A 100 -10.97 -9.58 -2.96
N ARG A 101 -9.90 -8.80 -2.73
CA ARG A 101 -10.00 -7.47 -2.09
C ARG A 101 -10.93 -6.53 -2.86
N LEU A 102 -10.83 -6.51 -4.19
CA LEU A 102 -11.70 -5.67 -5.01
C LEU A 102 -13.15 -6.14 -4.98
N THR A 103 -13.37 -7.45 -5.01
CA THR A 103 -14.71 -8.08 -4.92
C THR A 103 -15.38 -7.74 -3.59
N LEU A 104 -14.67 -7.90 -2.47
CA LEU A 104 -15.16 -7.54 -1.13
C LEU A 104 -15.56 -6.07 -1.03
N ARG A 105 -14.82 -5.18 -1.69
CA ARG A 105 -15.14 -3.75 -1.72
C ARG A 105 -16.34 -3.44 -2.61
N ALA A 106 -16.45 -4.08 -3.76
CA ALA A 106 -17.50 -3.82 -4.74
C ALA A 106 -18.86 -4.38 -4.28
N GLU A 107 -18.88 -5.62 -3.80
CA GLU A 107 -20.12 -6.34 -3.50
C GLU A 107 -20.56 -6.19 -2.05
N HIS A 108 -19.60 -6.09 -1.12
CA HIS A 108 -19.88 -6.07 0.31
C HIS A 108 -19.52 -4.75 0.99
N ALA A 109 -19.06 -3.75 0.23
CA ALA A 109 -18.58 -2.45 0.73
C ALA A 109 -17.45 -2.58 1.80
N LEU A 110 -16.74 -3.71 1.83
CA LEU A 110 -15.68 -3.98 2.80
C LEU A 110 -14.31 -3.54 2.25
N SER A 111 -13.77 -2.46 2.81
CA SER A 111 -12.41 -2.01 2.50
C SER A 111 -11.41 -2.65 3.45
N VAL A 112 -10.77 -3.74 3.01
CA VAL A 112 -9.78 -4.50 3.79
C VAL A 112 -8.42 -4.59 3.08
N ASP A 113 -7.35 -4.72 3.87
CA ASP A 113 -6.01 -5.01 3.38
C ASP A 113 -5.76 -6.52 3.30
N ARG A 114 -4.68 -6.89 2.60
CA ARG A 114 -4.23 -8.29 2.43
C ARG A 114 -4.02 -9.00 3.77
N GLY A 115 -3.37 -8.32 4.72
CA GLY A 115 -3.06 -8.90 6.03
C GLY A 115 -4.32 -9.21 6.82
N ARG A 116 -5.33 -8.35 6.77
CA ARG A 116 -6.62 -8.61 7.40
C ARG A 116 -7.32 -9.84 6.79
N ILE A 117 -7.36 -9.98 5.47
CA ILE A 117 -7.94 -11.18 4.83
C ILE A 117 -7.24 -12.45 5.29
N VAL A 118 -5.91 -12.47 5.27
CA VAL A 118 -5.12 -13.64 5.68
C VAL A 118 -5.40 -13.98 7.15
N ARG A 119 -5.46 -12.99 8.04
CA ARG A 119 -5.78 -13.22 9.46
C ARG A 119 -7.17 -13.81 9.68
N GLU A 120 -8.19 -13.30 8.99
CA GLU A 120 -9.56 -13.84 9.08
C GLU A 120 -9.62 -15.28 8.54
N ALA A 121 -8.93 -15.56 7.42
CA ALA A 121 -8.85 -16.90 6.85
C ALA A 121 -8.17 -17.89 7.82
N VAL A 122 -7.06 -17.49 8.44
CA VAL A 122 -6.37 -18.29 9.46
C VAL A 122 -7.28 -18.53 10.67
N ALA A 123 -7.96 -17.50 11.18
CA ALA A 123 -8.88 -17.64 12.30
C ALA A 123 -10.03 -18.60 11.99
N ALA A 124 -10.63 -18.50 10.80
CA ALA A 124 -11.70 -19.40 10.37
C ALA A 124 -11.24 -20.86 10.28
N ILE A 125 -10.03 -21.10 9.77
CA ILE A 125 -9.46 -22.46 9.69
C ILE A 125 -9.16 -23.02 11.08
N LEU A 126 -8.62 -22.21 12.00
CA LEU A 126 -8.36 -22.63 13.38
C LEU A 126 -9.67 -22.97 14.10
N ALA A 127 -10.72 -22.17 13.92
CA ALA A 127 -12.04 -22.44 14.48
C ALA A 127 -12.66 -23.74 13.91
N ASP A 128 -12.51 -24.00 12.60
CA ASP A 128 -12.96 -25.27 12.00
C ASP A 128 -12.21 -26.47 12.59
N PHE A 129 -10.91 -26.33 12.81
CA PHE A 129 -10.10 -27.37 13.45
C PHE A 129 -10.52 -27.61 14.90
N GLU A 130 -10.74 -26.56 15.69
CA GLU A 130 -11.18 -26.70 17.08
C GLU A 130 -12.56 -27.39 17.17
N ALA A 131 -13.48 -27.05 16.27
CA ALA A 131 -14.82 -27.64 16.26
C ALA A 131 -14.88 -29.09 15.75
N ARG A 132 -14.02 -29.48 14.80
CA ARG A 132 -14.13 -30.77 14.08
C ARG A 132 -12.94 -31.72 14.25
N GLY A 133 -11.82 -31.22 14.76
CA GLY A 133 -10.57 -31.97 14.91
C GLY A 133 -10.08 -32.59 13.60
N GLU A 134 -9.90 -33.92 13.61
CA GLU A 134 -9.40 -34.69 12.47
C GLU A 134 -10.27 -34.63 11.20
N ARG A 135 -11.54 -34.24 11.36
CA ARG A 135 -12.49 -34.10 10.24
C ARG A 135 -12.46 -32.70 9.62
N SER A 136 -11.64 -31.79 10.14
CA SER A 136 -11.51 -30.43 9.61
C SER A 136 -10.96 -30.40 8.19
N THR A 137 -11.27 -29.31 7.49
CA THR A 137 -10.82 -29.11 6.11
C THR A 137 -9.29 -29.06 6.03
N LEU A 138 -8.65 -28.47 7.05
CA LEU A 138 -7.19 -28.37 7.14
C LEU A 138 -6.52 -29.74 7.15
N VAL A 139 -6.97 -30.65 8.02
CA VAL A 139 -6.37 -32.00 8.15
C VAL A 139 -6.50 -32.79 6.86
N ARG A 140 -7.64 -32.69 6.18
CA ARG A 140 -7.86 -33.35 4.89
C ARG A 140 -6.88 -32.86 3.83
N ARG A 141 -6.77 -31.54 3.62
CA ARG A 141 -5.86 -30.97 2.62
C ARG A 141 -4.39 -31.30 2.89
N LEU A 142 -3.98 -31.31 4.16
CA LEU A 142 -2.61 -31.67 4.54
C LEU A 142 -2.31 -33.17 4.36
N ARG A 143 -3.31 -34.05 4.45
CA ARG A 143 -3.14 -35.49 4.16
C ARG A 143 -3.13 -35.79 2.67
N ASP A 144 -3.98 -35.10 1.91
CA ASP A 144 -4.14 -35.31 0.46
C ASP A 144 -2.99 -34.69 -0.35
N GLY A 145 -2.14 -33.86 0.27
CA GLY A 145 -0.85 -33.47 -0.31
C GLY A 145 -0.95 -32.54 -1.52
N GLU A 146 -1.92 -31.62 -1.55
CA GLU A 146 -1.87 -30.49 -2.49
C GLU A 146 -0.94 -29.40 -1.92
N GLY A 147 0.36 -29.64 -2.07
CA GLY A 147 1.44 -28.66 -1.84
C GLY A 147 2.24 -28.45 -3.11
#